data_AF-A0A8X6V3B7-F1
#
_entry.id   AF-A0A8X6V3B7-F1
#
_cell.length_a   1.000
_cell.length_b   1.000
_cell.length_c   1.000
_cell.angle_alpha   90.00
_cell.angle_beta   90.00
_cell.angle_gamma   90.00
#
_symmetry.space_group_name_H-M   'P 1'
#
loop_
_entity.id
_entity.type
_entity.pdbx_description
1 polymer ?
#
loop_
_entity_poly.entity_id
_entity_poly.type
_entity_poly.pdbx_seq_one_letter_code
_entity_poly.pdbx_strand_id
1 'polypeptide(L)'
;MGPKNHGVSRTVLTINTKREMIAKVESRQKMADVARQYGLNRSTVNTILAKKDIIKKTQAAEGVTKITSAKQRSAIPDKMERLLLVWINEREMKRDVTSMLIIQEKAREIFEKLKENKLQVRHPRS
;
A
#
# COMPACT_ATOMS: atom_id res chain seq x y z
N MET A 1 15.75 0.78 -38.99
CA MET A 1 15.86 1.18 -37.58
C MET A 1 14.60 0.72 -36.85
N GLY A 2 14.64 -0.44 -36.19
CA GLY A 2 13.45 -1.02 -35.53
C GLY A 2 13.13 -0.33 -34.19
N PRO A 3 11.86 -0.32 -33.76
CA PRO A 3 11.45 0.36 -32.54
C PRO A 3 11.95 -0.41 -31.31
N LYS A 4 12.73 0.25 -30.45
CA LYS A 4 13.12 -0.32 -29.14
C LYS A 4 11.94 -0.18 -28.18
N ASN A 5 11.12 -1.21 -28.15
CA ASN A 5 10.10 -1.43 -27.13
C ASN A 5 10.76 -1.59 -25.75
N HIS A 6 10.95 -0.49 -25.02
CA HIS A 6 11.18 -0.57 -23.59
C HIS A 6 9.84 -0.90 -22.91
N GLY A 7 9.49 -2.19 -22.91
CA GLY A 7 8.57 -2.71 -21.91
C GLY A 7 9.18 -2.44 -20.55
N VAL A 8 8.77 -1.36 -19.88
CA VAL A 8 9.25 -1.01 -18.55
C VAL A 8 8.78 -2.10 -17.60
N SER A 9 9.63 -3.11 -17.41
CA SER A 9 9.48 -4.05 -16.30
C SER A 9 9.45 -3.22 -15.02
N ARG A 10 8.39 -3.40 -14.22
CA ARG A 10 8.22 -2.63 -12.99
C ARG A 10 9.31 -3.06 -12.02
N THR A 11 10.33 -2.22 -11.81
CA THR A 11 11.31 -2.45 -10.75
C THR A 11 10.61 -2.41 -9.40
N VAL A 12 10.56 -3.56 -8.74
CA VAL A 12 9.96 -3.69 -7.41
C VAL A 12 10.97 -3.22 -6.36
N LEU A 13 10.82 -1.97 -5.91
CA LEU A 13 11.68 -1.37 -4.89
C LEU A 13 11.07 -1.55 -3.49
N THR A 14 11.88 -1.99 -2.53
CA THR A 14 11.50 -2.08 -1.11
C THR A 14 11.25 -0.70 -0.50
N ILE A 15 10.52 -0.65 0.61
CA ILE A 15 10.33 0.61 1.37
C ILE A 15 11.68 1.16 1.84
N ASN A 16 12.58 0.29 2.29
CA ASN A 16 13.90 0.68 2.78
C ASN A 16 14.76 1.30 1.67
N THR A 17 14.78 0.71 0.47
CA THR A 17 15.49 1.28 -0.69
C THR A 17 14.93 2.67 -1.04
N LYS A 18 13.61 2.85 -1.01
CA LYS A 18 12.98 4.15 -1.25
C LYS A 18 13.37 5.19 -0.19
N ARG A 19 13.49 4.79 1.08
CA ARG A 19 13.96 5.66 2.18
C ARG A 19 15.40 6.09 2.00
N GLU A 20 16.28 5.16 1.63
CA GLU A 20 17.70 5.46 1.36
C GLU A 20 17.83 6.47 0.21
N MET A 21 17.06 6.29 -0.86
CA MET A 21 17.03 7.25 -1.97
C MET A 21 16.59 8.66 -1.53
N ILE A 22 15.55 8.75 -0.69
CA ILE A 22 15.10 10.04 -0.14
C ILE A 22 16.21 10.67 0.71
N ALA A 23 16.86 9.90 1.58
CA ALA A 23 17.94 10.39 2.44
C ALA A 23 19.12 10.94 1.60
N LYS A 24 19.51 10.24 0.53
CA LYS A 24 20.57 10.69 -0.40
C LYS A 24 20.22 12.02 -1.07
N VAL A 25 19.00 12.18 -1.58
CA VAL A 25 18.56 13.44 -2.19
C VAL A 25 18.49 14.58 -1.16
N GLU A 26 18.00 14.30 0.05
CA GLU A 26 17.96 15.29 1.15
C GLU A 26 19.37 15.69 1.62
N SER A 27 20.36 14.78 1.54
CA SER A 27 21.78 15.03 1.79
C SER A 27 22.50 15.79 0.66
N ARG A 28 21.76 16.48 -0.22
CA ARG A 28 22.25 17.28 -1.36
C ARG A 28 22.82 16.49 -2.55
N GLN A 29 22.66 15.17 -2.58
CA GLN A 29 23.02 14.40 -3.78
C GLN A 29 22.06 14.72 -4.94
N LYS A 30 22.60 14.92 -6.15
CA LYS A 30 21.75 15.24 -7.30
C LYS A 30 20.84 14.06 -7.65
N MET A 31 19.58 14.36 -7.97
CA MET A 31 18.59 13.35 -8.35
C MET A 31 19.03 12.50 -9.55
N ALA A 32 19.76 13.09 -10.50
CA ALA A 32 20.30 12.37 -11.66
C ALA A 32 21.32 11.30 -11.25
N ASP A 33 22.17 11.61 -10.27
CA ASP A 33 23.17 10.68 -9.76
C ASP A 33 22.51 9.55 -8.96
N VAL A 34 21.51 9.88 -8.15
CA VAL A 34 20.69 8.88 -7.44
C VAL A 34 19.97 7.99 -8.45
N ALA A 35 19.31 8.55 -9.47
CA ALA A 35 18.64 7.78 -10.52
C ALA A 35 19.60 6.78 -11.19
N ARG A 36 20.80 7.24 -11.55
CA ARG A 36 21.85 6.41 -12.15
C ARG A 36 22.35 5.32 -11.21
N GLN A 37 22.58 5.62 -9.92
CA GLN A 37 23.03 4.64 -8.93
C GLN A 37 22.07 3.46 -8.78
N TYR A 38 20.75 3.70 -8.86
CA TYR A 38 19.74 2.67 -8.71
C TYR A 38 19.20 2.12 -10.05
N GLY A 39 19.75 2.56 -11.19
CA GLY A 39 19.28 2.15 -12.52
C GLY A 39 17.83 2.58 -12.82
N LEU A 40 17.37 3.69 -12.21
CA LEU A 40 16.00 4.17 -12.31
C LEU A 40 15.89 5.36 -13.26
N ASN A 41 14.70 5.53 -13.85
CA ASN A 41 14.38 6.75 -14.57
C ASN A 41 14.10 7.92 -13.60
N ARG A 42 14.34 9.16 -14.06
CA ARG A 42 14.13 10.37 -13.24
C ARG A 42 12.69 10.50 -12.75
N SER A 43 11.71 10.11 -13.57
CA SER A 43 10.28 10.15 -13.22
C SER A 43 9.95 9.26 -12.02
N THR A 44 10.62 8.11 -11.89
CA THR A 44 10.47 7.17 -10.77
C THR A 44 11.01 7.79 -9.49
N VAL A 45 12.22 8.37 -9.55
CA VAL A 45 12.81 9.09 -8.41
C VAL A 45 11.92 10.25 -7.99
N ASN A 46 11.40 11.03 -8.94
CA ASN A 46 10.47 12.13 -8.64
C ASN A 46 9.19 11.64 -7.95
N THR A 47 8.62 10.52 -8.39
CA THR A 47 7.43 9.91 -7.76
C THR A 47 7.73 9.42 -6.34
N ILE A 48 8.91 8.87 -6.10
CA ILE A 48 9.37 8.46 -4.76
C ILE A 48 9.47 9.68 -3.84
N LEU A 49 10.09 10.78 -4.30
CA LEU A 49 10.21 12.02 -3.54
C LEU A 49 8.84 12.67 -3.27
N ALA A 50 7.92 12.65 -4.24
CA ALA A 50 6.56 13.15 -4.06
C ALA A 50 5.78 12.38 -2.98
N LYS A 51 6.15 11.10 -2.74
CA LYS A 51 5.55 10.24 -1.72
C LYS A 51 6.39 10.14 -0.44
N LYS A 52 7.39 11.00 -0.25
CA LYS A 52 8.37 10.91 0.85
C LYS A 52 7.73 10.86 2.24
N ASP A 53 6.68 11.63 2.48
CA ASP A 53 6.04 11.70 3.81
C ASP A 53 5.35 10.37 4.16
N ILE A 54 4.75 9.72 3.16
CA ILE A 54 4.13 8.41 3.32
C ILE A 54 5.22 7.36 3.54
N ILE A 55 6.31 7.41 2.76
CA ILE A 55 7.44 6.47 2.86
C ILE A 55 8.13 6.54 4.22
N LYS A 56 8.29 7.75 4.77
CA LYS A 56 8.87 7.96 6.10
C LYS A 56 7.94 7.43 7.19
N LYS A 57 6.63 7.73 7.12
CA LYS A 57 5.62 7.30 8.11
C LYS A 57 5.26 5.81 8.08
N THR A 58 5.52 5.11 6.97
CA THR A 58 5.16 3.69 6.82
C THR A 58 6.09 2.81 7.65
N GLN A 59 5.61 2.22 8.74
CA GLN A 59 6.35 1.18 9.46
C GLN A 59 6.32 -0.10 8.59
N ALA A 60 7.46 -0.44 8.00
CA ALA A 60 7.58 -1.58 7.09
C ALA A 60 8.45 -2.66 7.73
N ALA A 61 7.94 -3.88 7.81
CA ALA A 61 8.77 -5.05 8.05
C ALA A 61 9.76 -5.24 6.89
N GLU A 62 10.84 -5.99 7.12
CA GLU A 62 11.82 -6.29 6.09
C GLU A 62 11.15 -6.98 4.88
N GLY A 63 11.53 -6.57 3.67
CA GLY A 63 10.99 -7.13 2.43
C GLY A 63 9.66 -6.56 1.94
N VAL A 64 9.02 -5.61 2.65
CA VAL A 64 7.81 -4.94 2.13
C VAL A 64 8.16 -4.07 0.92
N THR A 65 7.51 -4.33 -0.21
CA THR A 65 7.76 -3.66 -1.50
C THR A 65 6.65 -2.67 -1.91
N LYS A 66 5.44 -2.89 -1.40
CA LYS A 66 4.27 -2.07 -1.73
C LYS A 66 4.03 -1.00 -0.68
N ILE A 67 3.95 0.25 -1.13
CA ILE A 67 3.39 1.35 -0.33
C ILE A 67 1.93 1.40 -0.70
N THR A 68 1.09 0.74 0.10
CA THR A 68 -0.34 1.01 0.04
C THR A 68 -0.52 2.35 0.74
N SER A 69 -0.68 3.42 -0.03
CA SER A 69 -0.96 4.70 0.58
C SER A 69 -2.28 4.58 1.35
N ALA A 70 -2.32 5.09 2.59
CA ALA A 70 -3.57 5.18 3.35
C ALA A 70 -4.66 5.97 2.60
N LYS A 71 -4.28 6.76 1.58
CA LYS A 71 -5.17 7.49 0.68
C LYS A 71 -5.79 6.62 -0.44
N GLN A 72 -5.12 5.56 -0.88
CA GLN A 72 -5.63 4.64 -1.93
C GLN A 72 -6.56 3.57 -1.39
N ARG A 73 -6.60 3.44 -0.08
CA ARG A 73 -7.36 2.43 0.63
C ARG A 73 -8.56 3.20 1.15
N SER A 74 -9.69 3.02 0.48
CA SER A 74 -10.91 3.69 0.91
C SER A 74 -11.20 3.23 2.34
N ALA A 75 -11.74 4.12 3.17
CA ALA A 75 -11.91 3.85 4.60
C ALA A 75 -12.70 2.55 4.90
N ILE A 76 -13.52 2.10 3.94
CA ILE A 76 -14.30 0.86 4.05
C ILE A 76 -13.41 -0.38 3.92
N PRO A 77 -12.64 -0.60 2.82
CA PRO A 77 -11.66 -1.67 2.73
C PRO A 77 -10.69 -1.79 3.90
N ASP A 78 -10.09 -0.69 4.38
CA ASP A 78 -9.19 -0.78 5.55
C ASP A 78 -9.91 -1.27 6.80
N LYS A 79 -11.10 -0.72 7.07
CA LYS A 79 -11.88 -1.11 8.24
C LYS A 79 -12.37 -2.54 8.11
N MET A 80 -12.67 -2.99 6.88
CA MET A 80 -13.01 -4.37 6.58
C MET A 80 -11.82 -5.31 6.83
N GLU A 81 -10.63 -5.00 6.31
CA GLU A 81 -9.42 -5.81 6.51
C GLU A 81 -9.06 -5.94 7.99
N ARG A 82 -9.18 -4.85 8.77
CA ARG A 82 -8.95 -4.87 10.23
C ARG A 82 -9.93 -5.77 10.97
N LEU A 83 -11.22 -5.67 10.67
CA LEU A 83 -12.25 -6.51 11.29
C LEU A 83 -12.12 -7.97 10.89
N LEU A 84 -11.76 -8.23 9.63
CA LEU A 84 -11.52 -9.58 9.12
C LEU A 84 -10.34 -10.24 9.83
N LEU A 85 -9.24 -9.50 10.07
CA LEU A 85 -8.08 -10.00 10.82
C LEU A 85 -8.44 -10.40 12.26
N VAL A 86 -9.24 -9.59 12.96
CA VAL A 86 -9.70 -9.93 14.31
C VAL A 86 -10.50 -11.23 14.29
N TRP A 87 -11.43 -11.36 13.34
CA TRP A 87 -12.25 -12.56 13.20
C TRP A 87 -11.42 -13.81 12.85
N ILE A 88 -10.41 -13.70 11.97
CA ILE A 88 -9.50 -14.80 11.65
C ILE A 88 -8.75 -15.24 12.91
N ASN A 89 -8.18 -14.29 13.66
CA ASN A 89 -7.46 -14.61 14.89
C ASN A 89 -8.36 -15.33 15.92
N GLU A 90 -9.61 -14.89 16.09
CA GLU A 90 -10.58 -15.55 16.97
C GLU A 90 -10.88 -17.00 16.54
N ARG A 91 -10.92 -17.25 15.23
CA ARG A 91 -11.13 -18.59 14.66
C ARG A 91 -9.91 -19.48 14.82
N GLU A 92 -8.71 -18.94 14.61
CA GLU A 92 -7.45 -19.66 14.85
C GLU A 92 -7.30 -20.05 16.32
N MET A 93 -7.64 -19.17 17.25
CA MET A 93 -7.65 -19.49 18.69
C MET A 93 -8.62 -20.63 19.04
N LYS A 94 -9.72 -20.74 18.30
CA LYS A 94 -10.71 -21.82 18.45
C LYS A 94 -10.35 -23.10 17.68
N ARG A 95 -9.17 -23.13 17.02
CA ARG A 95 -8.72 -24.21 16.12
C ARG A 95 -9.73 -24.56 15.03
N ASP A 96 -10.50 -23.57 14.59
CA ASP A 96 -11.51 -23.74 13.56
C ASP A 96 -10.88 -23.67 12.16
N VAL A 97 -11.32 -24.55 11.26
CA VAL A 97 -10.77 -24.63 9.90
C VAL A 97 -11.29 -23.45 9.10
N THR A 98 -10.39 -22.54 8.76
CA THR A 98 -10.72 -21.37 7.96
C THR A 98 -10.20 -21.55 6.54
N SER A 99 -11.10 -21.99 5.65
CA SER A 99 -10.83 -22.02 4.21
C SER A 99 -10.92 -20.61 3.60
N MET A 100 -10.22 -20.39 2.50
CA MET A 100 -10.22 -19.14 1.75
C MET A 100 -11.64 -18.69 1.36
N LEU A 101 -12.54 -19.62 1.05
CA LEU A 101 -13.94 -19.32 0.73
C LEU A 101 -14.65 -18.65 1.91
N ILE A 102 -14.46 -19.17 3.12
CA ILE A 102 -15.09 -18.64 4.34
C ILE A 102 -14.54 -17.24 4.64
N ILE A 103 -13.24 -17.02 4.42
CA ILE A 103 -12.62 -15.69 4.56
C ILE A 103 -13.23 -14.71 3.57
N GLN A 104 -13.41 -15.12 2.31
CA GLN A 104 -13.99 -14.27 1.26
C GLN A 104 -15.46 -13.93 1.54
N GLU A 105 -16.26 -14.89 1.97
CA GLU A 105 -17.65 -14.65 2.38
C GLU A 105 -17.71 -13.69 3.56
N LYS A 106 -16.86 -13.88 4.57
CA LYS A 106 -16.81 -13.00 5.74
C LYS A 106 -16.37 -11.58 5.38
N ALA A 107 -15.38 -11.46 4.51
CA ALA A 107 -14.92 -10.18 3.99
C ALA A 107 -16.06 -9.41 3.28
N ARG A 108 -16.86 -10.12 2.47
CA ARG A 108 -18.03 -9.54 1.78
C ARG A 108 -19.09 -9.08 2.78
N GLU A 109 -19.41 -9.90 3.78
CA GLU A 109 -20.39 -9.55 4.82
C GLU A 109 -19.98 -8.28 5.58
N ILE A 110 -18.71 -8.20 6.01
CA ILE A 110 -18.18 -7.03 6.72
C ILE A 110 -18.22 -5.79 5.81
N PHE A 111 -17.86 -5.95 4.53
CA PHE A 111 -17.85 -4.85 3.58
C PHE A 111 -19.25 -4.25 3.35
N GLU A 112 -20.28 -5.07 3.13
CA GLU A 112 -21.66 -4.59 2.94
C GLU A 112 -22.18 -3.89 4.21
N LYS A 113 -21.95 -4.46 5.40
CA LYS A 113 -22.31 -3.81 6.68
C LYS A 113 -21.67 -2.44 6.86
N LEU A 114 -20.41 -2.28 6.46
CA LEU A 114 -19.70 -1.00 6.53
C LEU A 114 -20.21 0.01 5.50
N LYS A 115 -20.64 -0.46 4.33
CA LYS A 115 -21.24 0.37 3.28
C LYS A 115 -22.61 0.90 3.70
N GLU A 116 -23.45 0.07 4.32
CA GLU A 116 -24.76 0.45 4.88
C GLU A 116 -24.62 1.49 6.01
N ASN A 117 -23.69 1.27 6.94
CA ASN A 117 -23.44 2.22 8.04
C ASN A 117 -22.97 3.60 7.54
N LYS A 118 -22.18 3.66 6.46
CA LYS A 118 -21.75 4.94 5.87
C LYS A 118 -22.93 5.73 5.26
N LEU A 119 -23.98 5.06 4.80
CA LEU A 119 -25.17 5.69 4.23
C LEU A 119 -26.09 6.28 5.31
N GLN A 120 -26.12 5.71 6.51
CA GLN A 120 -26.91 6.24 7.64
C GLN A 120 -26.31 7.52 8.26
N VAL A 121 -24.98 7.70 8.20
CA VAL A 121 -24.29 8.89 8.75
C VAL A 121 -24.41 10.12 7.82
N ARG A 122 -24.98 9.97 6.62
CA ARG A 122 -25.11 11.07 5.63
C ARG A 122 -26.40 11.89 5.72
N HIS A 123 -27.29 11.62 6.67
CA HIS A 123 -28.42 12.49 6.97
C HIS A 123 -28.20 13.24 8.29
N PRO A 124 -27.69 14.49 8.27
CA PRO A 124 -28.06 15.43 9.30
C PRO A 124 -29.51 15.83 9.06
N ARG A 125 -30.32 15.69 10.12
CA ARG A 125 -31.66 16.26 10.24
C ARG A 125 -31.70 17.67 9.66
N SER A 126 -32.70 17.94 8.84
CA SER A 126 -33.49 19.17 8.91
C SER A 126 -34.88 18.93 8.34
#